data_AF-A0A9E2QES8-F1
#
_entry.id   AF-A0A9E2QES8-F1
#
_cell.length_a   1.000
_cell.length_b   1.000
_cell.length_c   1.000
_cell.angle_alpha   90.00
_cell.angle_beta   90.00
_cell.angle_gamma   90.00
#
_symmetry.space_group_name_H-M   'P 1'
#
loop_
_entity.id
_entity.type
_entity.pdbx_description
1 polymer ?
#
loop_
_entity_poly.entity_id
_entity_poly.type
_entity_poly.pdbx_seq_one_letter_code
_entity_poly.pdbx_strand_id
1 'polypeptide(L)'
;MPMKIYTGNLLGERFIYAIIVALSLSLSALTVQAEKNEPSIDKVAIVNGSVITGEEFNRELSQVKQRISQQGLEISSPQLEGIRNEILDNLINLELLFQESQNNGIKVEKEAIDSQMKSLKQKFPNDTEFENFLSKLNLSESTLKLKIEKG
;
A
#
# COMPACT_ATOMS: atom_id res chain seq x y z
N MET A 1 -60.44 -39.11 20.63
CA MET A 1 -60.68 -38.23 21.79
C MET A 1 -60.24 -38.96 23.06
N PRO A 2 -59.77 -38.30 24.13
CA PRO A 2 -59.03 -37.03 24.18
C PRO A 2 -57.78 -37.06 25.10
N MET A 3 -56.87 -36.13 24.84
CA MET A 3 -55.80 -35.64 25.72
C MET A 3 -56.34 -34.48 26.56
N LYS A 4 -55.86 -34.29 27.80
CA LYS A 4 -55.97 -33.01 28.53
C LYS A 4 -54.78 -32.77 29.48
N ILE A 5 -54.35 -31.51 29.49
CA ILE A 5 -53.12 -30.92 30.01
C ILE A 5 -53.33 -30.31 31.42
N TYR A 6 -52.20 -30.24 32.12
CA TYR A 6 -51.81 -29.73 33.44
C TYR A 6 -52.44 -28.43 34.01
N THR A 7 -52.54 -28.44 35.33
CA THR A 7 -52.58 -27.31 36.30
C THR A 7 -51.34 -27.49 37.22
N GLY A 8 -50.51 -26.54 37.65
CA GLY A 8 -50.60 -25.08 37.78
C GLY A 8 -50.15 -24.69 39.21
N ASN A 9 -48.96 -24.08 39.33
CA ASN A 9 -48.44 -23.13 40.35
C ASN A 9 -47.01 -23.49 40.82
N LEU A 10 -45.96 -22.73 40.49
CA LEU A 10 -45.65 -21.31 40.75
C LEU A 10 -45.61 -20.97 42.25
N LEU A 11 -44.41 -20.80 42.83
CA LEU A 11 -44.02 -19.59 43.59
C LEU A 11 -42.59 -19.62 44.19
N GLY A 12 -41.91 -20.77 44.31
CA GLY A 12 -40.67 -20.86 45.12
C GLY A 12 -39.34 -20.59 44.42
N GLU A 13 -39.19 -20.91 43.13
CA GLU A 13 -37.84 -21.01 42.51
C GLU A 13 -37.38 -19.75 41.77
N ARG A 14 -38.28 -18.78 41.56
CA ARG A 14 -37.96 -17.56 40.79
C ARG A 14 -37.19 -16.50 41.60
N PHE A 15 -37.13 -16.64 42.92
CA PHE A 15 -36.44 -15.67 43.79
C PHE A 15 -34.94 -15.95 43.99
N ILE A 16 -34.47 -17.19 43.78
CA ILE A 16 -33.03 -17.53 43.89
C ILE A 16 -32.28 -17.12 42.61
N TYR A 17 -32.91 -17.25 41.43
CA TYR A 17 -32.29 -16.86 40.16
C TYR A 17 -32.25 -15.35 39.91
N ALA A 18 -33.09 -14.55 40.58
CA ALA A 18 -33.13 -13.10 40.39
C ALA A 18 -31.90 -12.36 40.99
N ILE A 19 -31.09 -13.00 41.83
CA ILE A 19 -29.88 -12.39 42.41
C ILE A 19 -28.60 -12.84 41.68
N ILE A 20 -28.62 -13.97 40.95
CA ILE A 20 -27.45 -14.43 40.17
C ILE A 20 -27.38 -13.79 38.78
N VAL A 21 -28.49 -13.30 38.22
CA VAL A 21 -28.51 -12.61 36.91
C VAL A 21 -28.09 -11.13 37.02
N ALA A 22 -28.01 -10.56 38.24
CA ALA A 22 -27.63 -9.16 38.47
C ALA A 22 -26.10 -8.93 38.55
N LEU A 23 -25.28 -9.97 38.44
CA LEU A 23 -23.81 -9.89 38.43
C LEU A 23 -23.18 -10.31 37.09
N SER A 24 -24.00 -10.56 36.06
CA SER A 24 -23.56 -10.82 34.68
C SER A 24 -23.74 -9.61 33.76
N LEU A 25 -23.97 -8.41 34.31
CA LEU A 25 -23.93 -7.14 33.59
C LEU A 25 -22.78 -6.30 34.13
N SER A 26 -21.58 -6.44 33.54
CA SER A 26 -20.57 -5.36 33.34
C SER A 26 -19.15 -5.91 33.19
N LEU A 27 -18.85 -6.62 32.09
CA LEU A 27 -17.55 -6.45 31.39
C LEU A 27 -17.48 -7.26 30.08
N SER A 28 -18.49 -7.18 29.21
CA SER A 28 -18.16 -7.28 27.78
C SER A 28 -17.51 -5.95 27.42
N ALA A 29 -16.20 -5.87 27.68
CA ALA A 29 -15.35 -4.85 27.11
C ALA A 29 -15.70 -4.81 25.63
N LEU A 30 -16.26 -3.68 25.21
CA LEU A 30 -16.36 -3.32 23.82
C LEU A 30 -14.91 -3.27 23.35
N THR A 31 -14.39 -4.39 22.84
CA THR A 31 -13.27 -4.33 21.92
C THR A 31 -13.85 -3.63 20.71
N VAL A 32 -13.87 -2.29 20.77
CA VAL A 32 -13.75 -1.45 19.59
C VAL A 32 -12.47 -1.96 18.96
N GLN A 33 -12.63 -2.91 18.04
CA GLN A 33 -11.61 -3.22 17.07
C GLN A 33 -11.44 -1.89 16.36
N ALA A 34 -10.43 -1.11 16.76
CA ALA A 34 -9.95 -0.03 15.95
C ALA A 34 -9.55 -0.71 14.65
N GLU A 35 -10.41 -0.64 13.64
CA GLU A 35 -9.97 -0.75 12.26
C GLU A 35 -8.88 0.31 12.15
N LYS A 36 -7.63 -0.16 12.24
CA LYS A 36 -6.51 0.59 11.71
C LYS A 36 -6.90 0.83 10.27
N ASN A 37 -7.44 2.02 10.00
CA ASN A 37 -7.35 2.67 8.71
C ASN A 37 -5.86 2.89 8.45
N GLU A 38 -5.13 1.80 8.20
CA GLU A 38 -3.87 1.92 7.49
C GLU A 38 -4.24 2.59 6.17
N PRO A 39 -3.49 3.64 5.76
CA PRO A 39 -3.71 4.25 4.46
C PRO A 39 -3.76 3.11 3.44
N SER A 40 -4.88 2.99 2.72
CA SER A 40 -5.06 1.94 1.74
C SER A 40 -4.06 2.21 0.62
N ILE A 41 -2.89 1.59 0.71
CA ILE A 41 -1.90 1.63 -0.37
C ILE A 41 -2.56 0.95 -1.55
N ASP A 42 -2.79 1.70 -2.63
CA ASP A 42 -3.22 1.13 -3.90
C ASP A 42 -2.10 0.19 -4.40
N LYS A 43 -2.39 -1.11 -4.52
CA LYS A 43 -1.41 -2.15 -4.86
C LYS A 43 -1.68 -2.63 -6.27
N VAL A 44 -0.67 -2.61 -7.13
CA VAL A 44 -0.76 -3.12 -8.51
C VAL A 44 -0.23 -4.55 -8.58
N ALA A 45 0.83 -4.86 -7.84
CA ALA A 45 1.40 -6.21 -7.76
C ALA A 45 2.15 -6.45 -6.44
N ILE A 46 2.39 -7.73 -6.14
CA ILE A 46 3.23 -8.17 -5.03
C ILE A 46 4.27 -9.16 -5.56
N VAL A 47 5.54 -8.88 -5.31
CA VAL A 47 6.71 -9.67 -5.77
C VAL A 47 7.47 -10.16 -4.56
N ASN A 48 7.32 -11.45 -4.21
CA ASN A 48 7.95 -12.07 -3.02
C ASN A 48 7.74 -11.28 -1.71
N GLY A 49 6.59 -10.61 -1.57
CA GLY A 49 6.26 -9.79 -0.40
C GLY A 49 6.53 -8.29 -0.55
N SER A 50 7.30 -7.86 -1.56
CA SER A 50 7.44 -6.44 -1.93
C SER A 50 6.23 -5.97 -2.72
N VAL A 51 5.69 -4.80 -2.39
CA VAL A 51 4.52 -4.21 -3.06
C VAL A 51 4.96 -3.24 -4.14
N ILE A 52 4.42 -3.39 -5.35
CA ILE A 52 4.45 -2.37 -6.40
C ILE A 52 3.17 -1.54 -6.26
N THR A 53 3.31 -0.25 -6.00
CA THR A 53 2.16 0.63 -5.68
C THR A 53 1.54 1.24 -6.94
N GLY A 54 0.27 1.65 -6.83
CA GLY A 54 -0.44 2.38 -7.88
C GLY A 54 0.23 3.71 -8.21
N GLU A 55 0.78 4.39 -7.21
CA GLU A 55 1.54 5.62 -7.38
C GLU A 55 2.82 5.39 -8.20
N GLU A 56 3.56 4.31 -7.93
CA GLU A 56 4.74 3.94 -8.70
C GLU A 56 4.39 3.63 -10.15
N PHE A 57 3.40 2.78 -10.35
CA PHE A 57 2.90 2.43 -11.67
C PHE A 57 2.44 3.65 -12.48
N ASN A 58 1.63 4.52 -11.87
CA ASN A 58 1.09 5.71 -12.52
C ASN A 58 2.17 6.74 -12.87
N ARG A 59 3.23 6.81 -12.06
CA ARG A 59 4.38 7.67 -12.35
C ARG A 59 5.13 7.19 -13.59
N GLU A 60 5.44 5.90 -13.70
CA GLU A 60 6.07 5.35 -14.91
C GLU A 60 5.19 5.54 -16.14
N LEU A 61 3.88 5.31 -16.00
CA LEU A 61 2.91 5.55 -17.07
C LEU A 61 2.88 7.02 -17.52
N SER A 62 2.92 7.95 -16.57
CA SER A 62 2.93 9.39 -16.87
C SER A 62 4.21 9.80 -17.60
N GLN A 63 5.37 9.24 -17.22
CA GLN A 63 6.63 9.50 -17.92
C GLN A 63 6.62 8.97 -19.36
N VAL A 64 6.10 7.76 -19.58
CA VAL A 64 5.97 7.19 -20.93
C VAL A 64 5.02 8.04 -21.78
N LYS A 65 3.85 8.41 -21.23
CA LYS A 65 2.89 9.29 -21.91
C LYS A 65 3.51 10.65 -22.28
N GLN A 66 4.24 11.26 -21.35
CA GLN A 66 4.91 12.53 -21.58
C GLN A 66 5.94 12.41 -22.71
N ARG A 67 6.75 11.35 -22.73
CA ARG A 67 7.73 11.11 -23.80
C ARG A 67 7.08 10.96 -25.17
N ILE A 68 5.98 10.21 -25.25
CA ILE A 68 5.22 10.01 -26.50
C ILE A 68 4.59 11.33 -26.97
N SER A 69 3.97 12.09 -26.05
CA SER A 69 3.39 13.39 -26.35
C SER A 69 4.44 14.40 -26.83
N GLN A 70 5.64 14.40 -26.26
CA GLN A 70 6.77 15.23 -26.72
C GLN A 70 7.22 14.91 -28.15
N GLN A 71 6.91 13.72 -28.67
CA GLN A 71 7.16 13.33 -30.06
C GLN A 71 6.00 13.71 -31.00
N GLY A 72 4.94 14.34 -30.49
CA GLY A 72 3.75 14.70 -31.26
C GLY A 72 2.85 13.50 -31.61
N LEU A 73 3.00 12.39 -30.87
CA LEU A 73 2.23 11.16 -31.08
C LEU A 73 1.06 11.07 -30.08
N GLU A 74 -0.04 10.49 -30.53
CA GLU A 74 -1.22 10.19 -29.72
C GLU A 74 -1.27 8.69 -29.38
N ILE A 75 -1.83 8.34 -28.22
CA ILE A 75 -1.92 6.94 -27.75
C ILE A 75 -3.37 6.47 -27.87
N SER A 76 -3.62 5.47 -28.72
CA SER A 76 -4.92 4.79 -28.78
C SER A 76 -5.15 3.89 -27.57
N SER A 77 -6.41 3.58 -27.23
CA SER A 77 -6.73 2.73 -26.07
C SER A 77 -6.06 1.34 -26.10
N PRO A 78 -5.99 0.61 -27.24
CA PRO A 78 -5.28 -0.67 -27.29
C PRO A 78 -3.78 -0.53 -27.03
N GLN A 79 -3.16 0.54 -27.54
CA GLN A 79 -1.74 0.84 -27.26
C GLN A 79 -1.52 1.16 -25.79
N LEU A 80 -2.45 1.88 -25.16
CA LEU A 80 -2.37 2.22 -23.75
C LEU A 80 -2.38 0.96 -22.86
N GLU A 81 -3.19 -0.04 -23.19
CA GLU A 81 -3.20 -1.32 -22.46
C GLU A 81 -1.88 -2.07 -22.60
N GLY A 82 -1.33 -2.15 -23.81
CA GLY A 82 0.00 -2.72 -24.05
C GLY A 82 1.10 -2.03 -23.23
N ILE A 83 1.11 -0.68 -23.23
CA ILE A 83 2.05 0.13 -22.43
C ILE A 83 1.89 -0.14 -20.94
N ARG A 84 0.64 -0.26 -20.45
CA ARG A 84 0.38 -0.56 -19.02
C ARG A 84 0.95 -1.92 -18.63
N ASN A 85 0.79 -2.93 -19.47
CA ASN A 85 1.34 -4.26 -19.21
C ASN A 85 2.87 -4.24 -19.24
N GLU A 86 3.47 -3.60 -20.24
CA GLU A 86 4.93 -3.46 -20.33
C GLU A 86 5.52 -2.75 -19.10
N ILE A 87 4.86 -1.69 -18.61
CA ILE A 87 5.29 -1.00 -17.38
C ILE A 87 5.21 -1.94 -16.18
N LEU A 88 4.12 -2.69 -16.03
CA LEU A 88 3.96 -3.61 -14.91
C LEU A 88 5.04 -4.70 -14.94
N ASP A 89 5.26 -5.31 -16.11
CA ASP A 89 6.29 -6.33 -16.31
C ASP A 89 7.69 -5.79 -16.00
N ASN A 90 7.99 -4.57 -16.46
CA ASN A 90 9.27 -3.92 -16.16
C ASN A 90 9.45 -3.66 -14.66
N LEU A 91 8.42 -3.20 -13.95
CA LEU A 91 8.48 -2.98 -12.50
C LEU A 91 8.68 -4.31 -11.74
N ILE A 92 8.01 -5.37 -12.16
CA ILE A 92 8.20 -6.71 -11.59
C ILE A 92 9.63 -7.21 -11.83
N ASN A 93 10.12 -7.08 -13.06
CA ASN A 93 11.47 -7.52 -13.41
C ASN A 93 12.55 -6.75 -12.65
N LEU A 94 12.39 -5.43 -12.49
CA LEU A 94 13.30 -4.61 -11.69
C LEU A 94 13.30 -5.02 -10.22
N GLU A 95 12.13 -5.29 -9.64
CA GLU A 95 12.02 -5.75 -8.26
C GLU A 95 12.68 -7.12 -8.06
N LEU A 96 12.46 -8.06 -8.99
CA LEU A 96 13.11 -9.38 -8.96
C LEU A 96 14.64 -9.26 -9.08
N LEU A 97 15.12 -8.44 -10.01
CA LEU A 97 16.55 -8.22 -10.21
C LEU A 97 17.19 -7.59 -8.96
N PHE A 98 16.51 -6.64 -8.34
CA PHE A 98 16.96 -6.02 -7.10
C PHE A 98 17.00 -7.02 -5.93
N GLN A 99 15.97 -7.84 -5.77
CA GLN A 99 15.97 -8.90 -4.74
C GLN A 99 17.12 -9.88 -4.96
N GLU A 100 17.35 -10.29 -6.21
CA GLU A 100 18.43 -11.20 -6.54
C GLU A 100 19.81 -10.57 -6.30
N SER A 101 20.00 -9.29 -6.61
CA SER A 101 21.27 -8.60 -6.32
C SER A 101 21.56 -8.58 -4.81
N GLN A 102 20.55 -8.28 -3.98
CA GLN A 102 20.67 -8.28 -2.52
C GLN A 102 20.94 -9.69 -1.98
N ASN A 103 20.29 -10.72 -2.52
CA ASN A 103 20.52 -12.12 -2.15
C ASN A 103 21.95 -12.57 -2.46
N ASN A 104 22.54 -12.07 -3.55
CA ASN A 104 23.93 -12.34 -3.93
C ASN A 104 24.94 -11.40 -3.23
N GLY A 105 24.48 -10.55 -2.30
CA GLY A 105 25.34 -9.61 -1.57
C GLY A 105 25.87 -8.45 -2.41
N ILE A 106 25.30 -8.22 -3.59
CA ILE A 106 25.61 -7.08 -4.45
C ILE A 106 24.84 -5.87 -3.92
N LYS A 107 25.56 -4.90 -3.35
CA LYS A 107 24.98 -3.68 -2.80
C LYS A 107 25.65 -2.47 -3.40
N VAL A 108 24.85 -1.43 -3.65
CA VAL A 108 25.38 -0.13 -4.03
C VAL A 108 25.88 0.57 -2.77
N GLU A 109 27.14 1.01 -2.79
CA GLU A 109 27.72 1.76 -1.68
C GLU A 109 26.92 3.04 -1.43
N LYS A 110 26.71 3.36 -0.15
CA LYS A 110 25.92 4.54 0.25
C LYS A 110 26.52 5.83 -0.32
N GLU A 111 27.84 5.91 -0.34
CA GLU A 111 28.60 7.04 -0.89
C GLU A 111 28.31 7.24 -2.38
N ALA A 112 28.08 6.16 -3.14
CA ALA A 112 27.71 6.26 -4.55
C ALA A 112 26.29 6.82 -4.71
N ILE A 113 25.33 6.35 -3.89
CA ILE A 113 23.96 6.86 -3.88
C ILE A 113 23.93 8.34 -3.51
N ASP A 114 24.62 8.73 -2.45
CA ASP A 114 24.65 10.12 -1.99
C ASP A 114 25.38 11.04 -2.98
N SER A 115 26.43 10.55 -3.66
CA SER A 115 27.11 11.26 -4.74
C SER A 115 26.16 11.50 -5.92
N GLN A 116 25.43 10.47 -6.36
CA GLN A 116 24.47 10.60 -7.45
C GLN A 116 23.30 11.52 -7.08
N MET A 117 22.82 11.46 -5.84
CA MET A 117 21.82 12.40 -5.32
C MET A 117 22.32 13.84 -5.36
N LYS A 118 23.57 14.08 -4.95
CA LYS A 118 24.20 15.41 -5.01
C LYS A 118 24.33 15.91 -6.44
N SER A 119 24.77 15.06 -7.37
CA SER A 119 24.85 15.41 -8.80
C SER A 119 23.48 15.73 -9.40
N LEU A 120 22.42 15.07 -8.93
CA LEU A 120 21.06 15.39 -9.37
C LEU A 120 20.59 16.74 -8.83
N LYS A 121 20.80 17.02 -7.53
CA LYS A 121 20.45 18.30 -6.89
C LYS A 121 21.16 19.48 -7.55
N GLN A 122 22.41 19.32 -7.99
CA GLN A 122 23.17 20.34 -8.71
C GLN A 122 22.56 20.78 -10.05
N LYS A 123 21.60 20.03 -10.61
CA LYS A 123 20.85 20.43 -11.81
C LYS A 123 19.79 21.49 -11.52
N PHE A 124 19.50 21.75 -10.25
CA PHE A 124 18.50 22.71 -9.81
C PHE A 124 19.18 23.95 -9.23
N PRO A 125 18.55 25.13 -9.34
CA PRO A 125 19.11 26.37 -8.79
C PRO A 125 19.32 26.35 -7.27
N ASN A 126 18.46 25.63 -6.54
CA ASN A 126 18.49 25.48 -5.09
C ASN A 126 17.65 24.27 -4.65
N ASP A 127 17.73 23.93 -3.36
CA ASP A 127 17.03 22.78 -2.77
C ASP A 127 15.50 22.92 -2.84
N THR A 128 14.96 24.15 -2.70
CA THR A 128 13.51 24.39 -2.80
C THR A 128 12.96 24.03 -4.18
N GLU A 129 13.66 24.38 -5.26
CA GLU A 129 13.24 24.01 -6.62
C GLU A 129 13.32 22.49 -6.85
N PHE A 130 14.30 21.82 -6.24
CA PHE A 130 14.41 20.37 -6.28
C PHE A 130 13.24 19.70 -5.53
N GLU A 131 12.92 20.15 -4.32
CA GLU A 131 11.78 19.65 -3.54
C GLU A 131 10.44 19.89 -4.23
N ASN A 132 10.27 21.06 -4.85
CA ASN A 132 9.09 21.38 -5.66
C ASN A 132 8.97 20.45 -6.87
N PHE A 133 10.10 20.13 -7.53
CA PHE A 133 10.13 19.18 -8.63
C PHE A 133 9.73 17.77 -8.18
N LEU A 134 10.28 17.28 -7.07
CA LEU A 134 9.91 15.98 -6.50
C LEU A 134 8.43 15.93 -6.12
N SER A 135 7.90 17.01 -5.53
CA SER A 135 6.49 17.11 -5.15
C SER A 135 5.57 17.05 -6.37
N LYS A 136 5.93 17.68 -7.50
CA LYS A 136 5.18 17.56 -8.77
C LYS A 136 5.12 16.14 -9.32
N LEU A 137 6.11 15.32 -8.97
CA LEU A 137 6.17 13.91 -9.36
C LEU A 137 5.59 12.96 -8.30
N ASN A 138 5.05 13.49 -7.20
CA ASN A 138 4.69 12.74 -6.00
C ASN A 138 5.85 11.81 -5.56
N LEU A 139 7.04 12.40 -5.44
CA LEU A 139 8.25 11.71 -4.98
C LEU A 139 8.76 12.38 -3.71
N SER A 140 9.28 11.55 -2.81
CA SER A 140 10.15 12.00 -1.73
C SER A 140 11.61 11.77 -2.10
N GLU A 141 12.53 12.43 -1.38
CA GLU A 141 13.96 12.16 -1.54
C GLU A 141 14.31 10.71 -1.18
N SER A 142 13.63 10.10 -0.19
CA SER A 142 13.85 8.69 0.16
C SER A 142 13.44 7.75 -0.96
N THR A 143 12.28 7.98 -1.59
CA THR A 143 11.83 7.19 -2.75
C THR A 143 12.77 7.36 -3.94
N LEU A 144 13.30 8.58 -4.14
CA LEU A 144 14.28 8.81 -5.19
C LEU A 144 15.62 8.12 -4.91
N LYS A 145 16.10 8.09 -3.67
CA LYS A 145 17.29 7.32 -3.27
C LYS A 145 17.09 5.82 -3.51
N LEU A 146 15.93 5.28 -3.14
CA LEU A 146 15.60 3.88 -3.42
C LEU A 146 15.58 3.59 -4.93
N LYS A 147 15.07 4.52 -5.74
CA LYS A 147 15.13 4.39 -7.21
C LYS A 147 16.55 4.39 -7.76
N ILE A 148 17.44 5.19 -7.18
CA ILE A 148 18.87 5.17 -7.53
C ILE A 148 19.52 3.86 -7.12
N GLU A 149 19.15 3.30 -5.97
CA GLU A 149 19.67 2.02 -5.49
C GLU A 149 19.19 0.84 -6.34
N LYS A 150 17.96 0.89 -6.84
CA LYS A 150 17.35 -0.17 -7.68
C LYS A 150 17.72 -0.10 -9.16
N GLY A 151 18.26 1.02 -9.65
CA GLY A 151 18.51 1.29 -11.07
C GLY A 151 19.97 1.10 -11.47
#